data_AF-A0A166A5G3-F1
#
_entry.id   AF-A0A166A5G3-F1
#
_cell.length_a   1.000
_cell.length_b   1.000
_cell.length_c   1.000
_cell.angle_alpha   90.00
_cell.angle_beta   90.00
_cell.angle_gamma   90.00
#
_symmetry.space_group_name_H-M   'P 1'
#
loop_
_entity.id
_entity.type
_entity.pdbx_description
1 polymer ?
#
loop_
_entity_poly.entity_id
_entity_poly.type
_entity_poly.pdbx_seq_one_letter_code
_entity_poly.pdbx_strand_id
1 'polypeptide(L)'
;MKCLRHLSLDLPSYYAPLFGNQFRQDRLAMRRVRSAVVAPYCEFVIHFSPNISSVSTNEKWWLDPKGNPALRLITAAGTTVTILEFEAHFDQWTVPLAEALRHALPNVRALTIRGQCPLSKVLTIVIKMKSIEKLVLADIDYLDFRRETKRGTSAEERVAAVVAPRMKALQTLSVGKSTFEVVREKHGAYKGLEKQS
;
A
#
# COMPACT_ATOMS: atom_id res chain seq x y z
N MET A 1 1.19 -14.79 29.61
CA MET A 1 1.81 -15.48 28.46
C MET A 1 2.15 -14.44 27.39
N LYS A 2 3.42 -14.32 26.97
CA LYS A 2 3.83 -13.44 25.85
C LYS A 2 3.56 -14.18 24.53
N CYS A 3 2.97 -13.51 23.55
CA CYS A 3 2.68 -14.08 22.23
C CYS A 3 3.24 -13.20 21.11
N LEU A 4 3.70 -13.82 20.03
CA LEU A 4 4.21 -13.13 18.85
C LEU A 4 3.06 -12.40 18.14
N ARG A 5 3.13 -11.06 18.07
CA ARG A 5 2.15 -10.19 17.40
C ARG A 5 2.68 -9.58 16.11
N HIS A 6 3.99 -9.38 16.04
CA HIS A 6 4.70 -8.76 14.94
C HIS A 6 5.72 -9.77 14.41
N LEU A 7 5.73 -9.96 13.10
CA LEU A 7 6.66 -10.86 12.43
C LEU A 7 7.42 -10.07 11.37
N SER A 8 8.75 -10.19 11.36
CA SER A 8 9.58 -9.69 10.27
C SER A 8 10.34 -10.90 9.71
N LEU A 9 10.20 -11.13 8.42
CA LEU A 9 10.91 -12.20 7.71
C LEU A 9 11.76 -11.58 6.62
N ASP A 10 13.06 -11.71 6.83
CA ASP A 10 14.08 -11.31 5.87
C ASP A 10 14.91 -12.54 5.51
N LEU A 11 14.59 -13.13 4.36
CA LEU A 11 15.27 -14.30 3.82
C LEU A 11 15.88 -13.90 2.49
N PRO A 12 17.11 -14.35 2.17
CA PRO A 12 17.64 -14.18 0.83
C PRO A 12 16.66 -14.75 -0.19
N SER A 13 16.32 -13.97 -1.23
CA SER A 13 15.32 -14.29 -2.25
C SER A 13 15.46 -15.70 -2.84
N TYR A 14 16.70 -16.20 -2.94
CA TYR A 14 16.99 -17.55 -3.43
C TYR A 14 16.45 -18.67 -2.52
N TYR A 15 16.46 -18.47 -1.19
CA TYR A 15 16.02 -19.47 -0.22
C TYR A 15 14.55 -19.33 0.15
N ALA A 16 13.94 -18.15 -0.03
CA ALA A 16 12.55 -17.88 0.37
C ALA A 16 11.54 -18.94 -0.14
N PRO A 17 11.60 -19.44 -1.40
CA PRO A 17 10.70 -20.51 -1.84
C PRO A 17 10.85 -21.84 -1.08
N LEU A 18 12.07 -22.22 -0.69
CA LEU A 18 12.33 -23.45 0.07
C LEU A 18 11.72 -23.36 1.47
N PHE A 19 11.90 -22.22 2.14
CA PHE A 19 11.25 -21.96 3.43
C PHE A 19 9.73 -21.98 3.31
N GLY A 20 9.17 -21.30 2.31
CA GLY A 20 7.72 -21.28 2.08
C GLY A 20 7.13 -22.67 1.88
N ASN A 21 7.83 -23.55 1.16
CA ASN A 21 7.42 -24.95 0.98
C ASN A 21 7.47 -25.73 2.30
N GLN A 22 8.56 -25.60 3.07
CA GLN A 22 8.70 -26.30 4.35
C GLN A 22 7.62 -25.85 5.35
N PHE A 23 7.41 -24.55 5.53
CA PHE A 23 6.38 -24.02 6.42
C PHE A 23 4.97 -24.51 6.06
N ARG A 24 4.69 -24.66 4.75
CA ARG A 24 3.44 -25.21 4.26
C ARG A 24 3.30 -26.70 4.61
N GLN A 25 4.36 -27.49 4.43
CA GLN A 25 4.36 -28.92 4.80
C GLN A 25 4.14 -29.11 6.31
N ASP A 26 4.76 -28.25 7.12
CA ASP A 26 4.64 -28.28 8.59
C ASP A 26 3.27 -27.80 9.10
N ARG A 27 2.39 -27.32 8.20
CA ARG A 27 1.06 -26.79 8.51
C ARG A 27 1.09 -25.71 9.60
N LEU A 28 2.13 -24.88 9.58
CA LEU A 28 2.32 -23.83 10.58
C LEU A 28 1.17 -22.82 10.54
N ALA A 29 0.67 -22.41 11.71
CA ALA A 29 -0.40 -21.42 11.84
C ALA A 29 -0.11 -20.41 12.96
N MET A 30 0.33 -19.22 12.58
CA MET A 30 0.65 -18.10 13.46
C MET A 30 -0.58 -17.23 13.75
N ARG A 31 -1.58 -17.80 14.44
CA ARG A 31 -2.88 -17.15 14.68
C ARG A 31 -2.83 -15.82 15.44
N ARG A 32 -1.73 -15.55 16.17
CA ARG A 32 -1.57 -14.33 16.98
C ARG A 32 -0.88 -13.19 16.25
N VAL A 33 -0.26 -13.46 15.11
CA VAL A 33 0.41 -12.44 14.29
C VAL A 33 -0.64 -11.52 13.68
N ARG A 34 -0.42 -10.20 13.84
CA ARG A 34 -1.29 -9.12 13.35
C ARG A 34 -0.61 -8.25 12.32
N SER A 35 0.71 -8.13 12.39
CA SER A 35 1.48 -7.41 11.37
C SER A 35 2.64 -8.25 10.86
N ALA A 36 2.92 -8.15 9.56
CA ALA A 36 4.11 -8.72 8.96
C ALA A 36 4.90 -7.66 8.17
N VAL A 37 6.21 -7.65 8.35
CA VAL A 37 7.17 -7.01 7.44
C VAL A 37 7.77 -8.11 6.58
N VAL A 38 7.60 -7.98 5.27
CA VAL A 38 7.86 -9.04 4.29
C VAL A 38 9.03 -8.62 3.40
N ALA A 39 9.97 -9.54 3.18
CA ALA A 39 11.00 -9.44 2.15
C ALA A 39 10.53 -10.02 0.81
N PRO A 40 11.20 -9.73 -0.32
CA PRO A 40 10.83 -10.31 -1.61
C PRO A 40 10.69 -11.85 -1.52
N TYR A 41 9.66 -12.39 -2.18
CA TYR A 41 9.34 -13.84 -2.19
C TYR A 41 8.94 -14.46 -0.84
N CYS A 42 8.82 -13.67 0.22
CA CYS A 42 8.37 -14.12 1.53
C CYS A 42 6.84 -13.99 1.74
N GLU A 43 6.05 -13.80 0.66
CA GLU A 43 4.59 -13.59 0.75
C GLU A 43 3.85 -14.77 1.39
N PHE A 44 4.46 -15.95 1.42
CA PHE A 44 3.92 -17.15 2.05
C PHE A 44 3.60 -16.93 3.55
N VAL A 45 4.21 -15.93 4.18
CA VAL A 45 3.93 -15.49 5.55
C VAL A 45 2.47 -15.14 5.82
N ILE A 46 1.80 -14.62 4.80
CA ILE A 46 0.40 -14.22 4.87
C ILE A 46 -0.48 -15.46 5.03
N HIS A 47 -0.16 -16.55 4.32
CA HIS A 47 -0.98 -17.76 4.33
C HIS A 47 -0.99 -18.49 5.68
N PHE A 48 0.09 -18.39 6.47
CA PHE A 48 0.12 -18.97 7.81
C PHE A 48 -0.28 -17.99 8.92
N SER A 49 -0.59 -16.74 8.59
CA SER A 49 -0.97 -15.69 9.54
C SER A 49 -2.44 -15.29 9.33
N PRO A 50 -3.42 -16.15 9.67
CA PRO A 50 -4.81 -15.99 9.24
C PRO A 50 -5.52 -14.74 9.79
N ASN A 51 -4.95 -14.10 10.81
CA ASN A 51 -5.54 -12.91 11.41
C ASN A 51 -4.66 -11.66 11.24
N ILE A 52 -3.81 -11.66 10.22
CA ILE A 52 -2.96 -10.53 9.84
C ILE A 52 -3.81 -9.35 9.37
N SER A 53 -3.57 -8.18 9.95
CA SER A 53 -4.29 -6.95 9.62
C SER A 53 -3.41 -5.89 8.96
N SER A 54 -2.09 -6.03 9.06
CA SER A 54 -1.12 -5.07 8.52
C SER A 54 0.03 -5.78 7.82
N VAL A 55 0.36 -5.36 6.60
CA VAL A 55 1.46 -5.91 5.81
C VAL A 55 2.30 -4.76 5.28
N SER A 56 3.61 -4.84 5.46
CA SER A 56 4.57 -3.91 4.86
C SER A 56 5.75 -4.63 4.20
N THR A 57 6.43 -3.95 3.27
CA THR A 57 7.70 -4.42 2.71
C THR A 57 8.89 -3.93 3.55
N ASN A 58 9.94 -4.74 3.71
CA ASN A 58 11.17 -4.35 4.43
C ASN A 58 12.03 -3.34 3.66
N GLU A 59 12.05 -3.44 2.33
CA GLU A 59 12.92 -2.67 1.45
C GLU A 59 12.24 -2.34 0.12
N LYS A 60 12.98 -1.69 -0.77
CA LYS A 60 12.56 -1.37 -2.13
C LYS A 60 12.67 -2.60 -3.03
N TRP A 61 11.54 -3.11 -3.54
CA TRP A 61 11.53 -4.32 -4.36
C TRP A 61 11.62 -4.00 -5.86
N TRP A 62 12.61 -4.55 -6.57
CA TRP A 62 12.74 -4.41 -8.01
C TRP A 62 11.84 -5.39 -8.78
N LEU A 63 11.64 -5.11 -10.08
CA LEU A 63 11.07 -6.08 -11.01
C LEU A 63 12.12 -7.17 -11.29
N ASP A 64 11.86 -8.38 -10.81
CA ASP A 64 12.76 -9.51 -11.03
C ASP A 64 12.37 -10.29 -12.30
N PRO A 65 13.32 -10.60 -13.20
CA PRO A 65 13.08 -11.43 -14.38
C PRO A 65 12.50 -12.83 -14.07
N LYS A 66 12.77 -13.39 -12.89
CA LYS A 66 12.31 -14.72 -12.44
C LYS A 66 10.86 -14.72 -11.94
N GLY A 67 10.23 -13.55 -11.88
CA GLY A 67 8.84 -13.38 -11.50
C GLY A 67 8.65 -12.14 -10.65
N ASN A 68 7.45 -11.56 -10.68
CA ASN A 68 7.17 -10.28 -10.07
C ASN A 68 6.83 -10.44 -8.56
N PRO A 69 7.75 -10.14 -7.61
CA PRO A 69 7.49 -10.32 -6.18
C PRO A 69 6.36 -9.42 -5.68
N ALA A 70 6.19 -8.22 -6.26
CA ALA A 70 5.10 -7.31 -5.92
C ALA A 70 3.73 -7.92 -6.24
N LEU A 71 3.58 -8.53 -7.42
CA LEU A 71 2.32 -9.19 -7.78
C LEU A 71 2.05 -10.39 -6.86
N ARG A 72 3.07 -11.20 -6.55
CA ARG A 72 2.93 -12.33 -5.62
C ARG A 72 2.45 -11.88 -4.24
N LEU A 73 3.04 -10.80 -3.70
CA LEU A 73 2.62 -10.23 -2.43
C LEU A 73 1.16 -9.76 -2.47
N ILE A 74 0.76 -9.02 -3.50
CA ILE A 74 -0.62 -8.54 -3.67
C ILE A 74 -1.59 -9.72 -3.76
N THR A 75 -1.26 -10.75 -4.55
CA THR A 75 -2.07 -11.96 -4.67
C THR A 75 -2.20 -12.69 -3.33
N ALA A 76 -1.10 -12.85 -2.60
CA ALA A 76 -1.13 -13.49 -1.28
C ALA A 76 -1.95 -12.67 -0.28
N ALA A 77 -1.78 -11.34 -0.26
CA ALA A 77 -2.56 -10.44 0.58
C ALA A 77 -4.07 -10.54 0.27
N GLY A 78 -4.44 -10.69 -1.00
CA GLY A 78 -5.83 -10.90 -1.42
C GLY A 78 -6.45 -12.23 -1.00
N THR A 79 -5.68 -13.18 -0.47
CA THR A 79 -6.22 -14.44 0.07
C THR A 79 -6.84 -14.27 1.46
N THR A 80 -6.69 -13.10 2.08
CA THR A 80 -7.28 -12.79 3.38
C THR A 80 -8.09 -11.50 3.34
N VAL A 81 -9.23 -11.51 4.03
CA VAL A 81 -10.11 -10.33 4.18
C VAL A 81 -9.74 -9.46 5.38
N THR A 82 -8.76 -9.88 6.19
CA THR A 82 -8.43 -9.22 7.47
C THR A 82 -7.44 -8.07 7.32
N ILE A 83 -6.76 -7.95 6.17
CA ILE A 83 -5.77 -6.89 5.93
C ILE A 83 -6.49 -5.54 5.76
N LEU A 84 -6.21 -4.62 6.68
CA LEU A 84 -6.72 -3.26 6.71
C LEU A 84 -5.63 -2.24 6.39
N GLU A 85 -4.36 -2.61 6.54
CA GLU A 85 -3.21 -1.75 6.29
C GLU A 85 -2.23 -2.44 5.34
N PHE A 86 -1.85 -1.74 4.28
CA PHE A 86 -0.91 -2.25 3.28
C PHE A 86 0.10 -1.17 2.90
N GLU A 87 1.38 -1.46 3.12
CA GLU A 87 2.49 -0.59 2.76
C GLU A 87 3.44 -1.31 1.80
N ALA A 88 3.64 -0.73 0.62
CA ALA A 88 4.49 -1.33 -0.40
C ALA A 88 5.48 -0.34 -0.98
N HIS A 89 6.76 -0.70 -0.93
CA HIS A 89 7.85 0.00 -1.59
C HIS A 89 8.34 -0.83 -2.79
N PHE A 90 7.84 -0.47 -3.97
CA PHE A 90 8.24 -1.10 -5.22
C PHE A 90 9.09 -0.15 -6.03
N ASP A 91 10.08 -0.64 -6.76
CA ASP A 91 10.93 0.17 -7.61
C ASP A 91 10.12 0.94 -8.64
N GLN A 92 9.16 0.26 -9.24
CA GLN A 92 8.22 0.84 -10.18
C GLN A 92 6.81 0.28 -9.98
N TRP A 93 5.87 1.16 -9.66
CA TRP A 93 4.43 0.89 -9.75
C TRP A 93 3.96 0.93 -11.19
N THR A 94 3.04 0.03 -11.51
CA THR A 94 2.42 -0.06 -12.83
C THR A 94 0.91 -0.09 -12.70
N VAL A 95 0.21 0.24 -13.79
CA VAL A 95 -1.25 0.14 -13.88
C VAL A 95 -1.74 -1.29 -13.52
N PRO A 96 -1.13 -2.37 -14.03
CA PRO A 96 -1.47 -3.74 -13.61
C PRO A 96 -1.31 -4.00 -12.11
N LEU A 97 -0.26 -3.49 -11.47
CA LEU A 97 -0.08 -3.66 -10.02
C LEU A 97 -1.15 -2.92 -9.21
N ALA A 98 -1.50 -1.70 -9.63
CA ALA A 98 -2.58 -0.94 -8.99
C ALA A 98 -3.95 -1.59 -9.19
N GLU A 99 -4.21 -2.17 -10.37
CA GLU A 99 -5.44 -2.94 -10.61
C GLU A 99 -5.48 -4.22 -9.76
N ALA A 100 -4.38 -4.97 -9.72
CA ALA A 100 -4.26 -6.15 -8.85
C ALA A 100 -4.51 -5.78 -7.38
N LEU A 101 -3.95 -4.68 -6.90
CA LEU A 101 -4.17 -4.17 -5.54
C LEU A 101 -5.65 -3.87 -5.27
N ARG A 102 -6.31 -3.13 -6.19
CA ARG A 102 -7.73 -2.79 -6.07
C ARG A 102 -8.60 -4.04 -5.96
N HIS A 103 -8.29 -5.08 -6.72
CA HIS A 103 -9.03 -6.33 -6.72
C HIS A 103 -8.73 -7.21 -5.50
N ALA A 104 -7.47 -7.30 -5.09
CA ALA A 104 -7.04 -8.14 -3.99
C ALA A 104 -7.46 -7.57 -2.62
N LEU A 105 -7.42 -6.25 -2.43
CA LEU A 105 -7.59 -5.61 -1.12
C LEU A 105 -8.74 -4.59 -1.10
N PRO A 106 -10.00 -5.02 -1.29
CA PRO A 106 -11.14 -4.11 -1.35
C PRO A 106 -11.45 -3.42 -0.02
N ASN A 107 -11.00 -3.97 1.11
CA ASN A 107 -11.30 -3.48 2.46
C ASN A 107 -10.14 -2.69 3.11
N VAL A 108 -9.05 -2.44 2.37
CA VAL A 108 -7.89 -1.72 2.91
C VAL A 108 -8.27 -0.28 3.27
N ARG A 109 -7.92 0.11 4.50
CA ARG A 109 -8.21 1.44 5.06
C ARG A 109 -6.98 2.35 5.05
N ALA A 110 -5.79 1.79 5.25
CA ALA A 110 -4.53 2.51 5.13
C ALA A 110 -3.67 1.92 4.01
N LEU A 111 -3.36 2.74 3.00
CA LEU A 111 -2.52 2.36 1.87
C LEU A 111 -1.31 3.29 1.78
N THR A 112 -0.12 2.70 1.77
CA THR A 112 1.13 3.39 1.46
C THR A 112 1.71 2.87 0.14
N ILE A 113 1.89 3.77 -0.82
CA ILE A 113 2.53 3.53 -2.11
C ILE A 113 3.88 4.27 -2.08
N ARG A 114 4.98 3.51 -2.16
CA ARG A 114 6.33 4.07 -2.29
C ARG A 114 7.04 3.62 -3.55
N GLY A 115 7.86 4.52 -4.10
CA GLY A 115 8.71 4.32 -5.27
C GLY A 115 8.16 4.94 -6.56
N GLN A 116 8.83 4.71 -7.69
CA GLN A 116 8.47 5.38 -8.92
C GLN A 116 7.08 4.94 -9.40
N CYS A 117 6.26 5.86 -9.89
CA CYS A 117 4.95 5.50 -10.41
C CYS A 117 4.53 6.45 -11.54
N PRO A 118 3.82 5.95 -12.58
CA PRO A 118 3.05 6.81 -13.47
C PRO A 118 1.83 7.31 -12.70
N LEU A 119 2.07 8.31 -11.84
CA LEU A 119 1.19 8.69 -10.74
C LEU A 119 -0.23 8.99 -11.22
N SER A 120 -0.37 9.74 -12.31
CA SER A 120 -1.67 10.08 -12.90
C SER A 120 -2.51 8.82 -13.16
N LYS A 121 -1.93 7.82 -13.82
CA LYS A 121 -2.57 6.55 -14.18
C LYS A 121 -2.86 5.69 -12.94
N VAL A 122 -1.90 5.52 -12.04
CA VAL A 122 -2.07 4.75 -10.80
C VAL A 122 -3.17 5.35 -9.93
N LEU A 123 -3.21 6.67 -9.77
CA LEU A 123 -4.25 7.36 -8.99
C LEU A 123 -5.64 7.18 -9.57
N THR A 124 -5.81 7.08 -10.89
CA THR A 124 -7.14 6.80 -11.48
C THR A 124 -7.74 5.48 -10.99
N ILE A 125 -6.89 4.55 -10.54
CA ILE A 125 -7.28 3.24 -10.01
C ILE A 125 -7.44 3.33 -8.49
N VAL A 126 -6.45 3.87 -7.78
CA VAL A 126 -6.45 3.98 -6.31
C VAL A 126 -7.64 4.80 -5.81
N ILE A 127 -8.01 5.87 -6.51
CA ILE A 127 -9.16 6.71 -6.15
C ILE A 127 -10.48 5.92 -6.15
N LYS A 128 -10.58 4.82 -6.90
CA LYS A 128 -11.77 3.96 -6.95
C LYS A 128 -11.88 3.04 -5.72
N MET A 129 -10.85 2.94 -4.89
CA MET A 129 -10.85 2.14 -3.65
C MET A 129 -11.58 2.91 -2.54
N LYS A 130 -12.84 2.56 -2.32
CA LYS A 130 -13.78 3.34 -1.50
C LYS A 130 -13.53 3.27 0.02
N SER A 131 -12.77 2.29 0.47
CA SER A 131 -12.49 1.99 1.88
C SER A 131 -11.27 2.73 2.44
N ILE A 132 -10.45 3.34 1.57
CA ILE A 132 -9.21 4.01 1.99
C ILE A 132 -9.53 5.29 2.77
N GLU A 133 -9.10 5.29 4.03
CA GLU A 133 -9.17 6.42 4.96
C GLU A 133 -7.83 7.16 5.06
N LYS A 134 -6.72 6.42 4.90
CA LYS A 134 -5.36 6.97 4.91
C LYS A 134 -4.62 6.56 3.64
N LEU A 135 -4.17 7.54 2.87
CA LEU A 135 -3.33 7.31 1.69
C LEU A 135 -1.98 8.00 1.88
N VAL A 136 -0.89 7.28 1.66
CA VAL A 136 0.48 7.81 1.68
C VAL A 136 1.12 7.57 0.32
N LEU A 137 1.61 8.65 -0.28
CA LEU A 137 2.33 8.69 -1.54
C LEU A 137 3.74 9.23 -1.24
N ALA A 138 4.72 8.35 -1.04
CA ALA A 138 6.08 8.73 -0.68
C ALA A 138 7.09 8.25 -1.74
N ASP A 139 8.22 8.95 -1.87
CA ASP A 139 9.28 8.62 -2.84
C ASP A 139 8.77 8.51 -4.30
N ILE A 140 7.80 9.35 -4.66
CA ILE A 140 7.15 9.40 -5.97
C ILE A 140 7.56 10.69 -6.70
N ASP A 141 7.80 10.58 -8.01
CA ASP A 141 7.95 11.75 -8.86
C ASP A 141 6.59 12.29 -9.34
N TYR A 142 6.46 13.62 -9.32
CA TYR A 142 5.23 14.35 -9.65
C TYR A 142 5.27 14.98 -11.05
N LEU A 143 6.15 14.51 -11.95
CA LEU A 143 6.33 15.09 -13.30
C LEU A 143 5.02 15.32 -14.05
N ASP A 144 4.09 14.36 -13.99
CA ASP A 144 2.78 14.45 -14.65
C ASP A 144 1.91 15.61 -14.13
N PHE A 145 2.17 16.09 -12.90
CA PHE A 145 1.46 17.18 -12.26
C PHE A 145 2.21 18.52 -12.37
N ARG A 146 3.29 18.62 -13.16
CA ARG A 146 4.06 19.89 -13.31
C ARG A 146 3.52 20.82 -14.40
N ARG A 147 2.64 20.36 -15.30
CA ARG A 147 2.38 21.05 -16.59
C ARG A 147 1.20 22.03 -16.64
N GLU A 148 0.29 22.07 -15.68
CA GLU A 148 -0.90 22.94 -15.76
C GLU A 148 -1.11 23.86 -14.53
N THR A 149 -0.51 25.05 -14.62
CA THR A 149 -0.99 26.37 -14.11
C THR A 149 -1.03 26.73 -12.60
N LYS A 150 -1.12 28.06 -12.37
CA LYS A 150 -1.05 28.93 -11.16
C LYS A 150 0.31 28.98 -10.43
N ARG A 151 0.98 30.15 -10.55
CA ARG A 151 2.18 30.52 -9.76
C ARG A 151 1.92 30.21 -8.27
N GLY A 152 2.78 29.40 -7.66
CA GLY A 152 2.84 29.24 -6.20
C GLY A 152 2.23 27.97 -5.59
N THR A 153 1.55 27.10 -6.34
CA THR A 153 1.09 25.80 -5.78
C THR A 153 2.17 24.73 -5.89
N SER A 154 2.37 23.94 -4.83
CA SER A 154 3.29 22.81 -4.83
C SER A 154 2.71 21.60 -5.60
N ALA A 155 3.56 20.65 -6.01
CA ALA A 155 3.08 19.46 -6.71
C ALA A 155 2.23 18.57 -5.79
N GLU A 156 2.60 18.53 -4.51
CA GLU A 156 1.91 17.86 -3.43
C GLU A 156 0.48 18.38 -3.26
N GLU A 157 0.30 19.71 -3.23
CA GLU A 157 -1.03 20.34 -3.14
C GLU A 157 -1.89 20.03 -4.37
N ARG A 158 -1.30 19.98 -5.57
CA ARG A 158 -2.02 19.62 -6.80
C ARG A 158 -2.50 18.17 -6.77
N VAL A 159 -1.64 17.24 -6.36
CA VAL A 159 -2.03 15.83 -6.17
C VAL A 159 -3.15 15.74 -5.14
N ALA A 160 -3.01 16.44 -4.01
CA ALA A 160 -4.00 16.41 -2.95
C ALA A 160 -5.37 16.94 -3.40
N ALA A 161 -5.39 18.05 -4.15
CA ALA A 161 -6.60 18.62 -4.73
C ALA A 161 -7.31 17.69 -5.73
N VAL A 162 -6.58 16.79 -6.41
CA VAL A 162 -7.17 15.80 -7.32
C VAL A 162 -7.71 14.57 -6.58
N VAL A 163 -7.00 14.12 -5.54
CA VAL A 163 -7.30 12.88 -4.82
C VAL A 163 -8.43 13.07 -3.80
N ALA A 164 -8.32 14.07 -2.92
CA ALA A 164 -9.18 14.20 -1.75
C ALA A 164 -10.69 14.35 -2.06
N PRO A 165 -11.11 15.13 -3.08
CA PRO A 165 -12.53 15.24 -3.41
C PRO A 165 -13.15 13.93 -3.91
N ARG A 166 -12.34 13.04 -4.49
CA ARG A 166 -12.81 11.83 -5.19
C ARG A 166 -12.87 10.59 -4.29
N MET A 167 -12.18 10.61 -3.15
CA MET A 167 -12.13 9.49 -2.22
C MET A 167 -12.97 9.77 -0.98
N LYS A 168 -14.21 9.26 -0.93
CA LYS A 168 -15.19 9.62 0.12
C LYS A 168 -14.78 9.27 1.55
N ALA A 169 -14.11 8.14 1.75
CA ALA A 169 -13.66 7.72 3.08
C ALA A 169 -12.34 8.38 3.52
N LEU A 170 -11.64 9.06 2.61
CA LEU A 170 -10.31 9.61 2.89
C LEU A 170 -10.41 10.68 3.99
N GLN A 171 -9.59 10.49 5.01
CA GLN A 171 -9.41 11.36 6.18
C GLN A 171 -8.01 11.99 6.16
N THR A 172 -6.98 11.22 5.80
CA THR A 172 -5.59 11.68 5.78
C THR A 172 -4.93 11.33 4.46
N LEU A 173 -4.26 12.32 3.86
CA LEU A 173 -3.45 12.16 2.66
C LEU A 173 -2.04 12.69 2.90
N SER A 174 -1.04 11.84 2.79
CA SER A 174 0.36 12.26 2.79
C SER A 174 0.92 12.19 1.37
N VAL A 175 1.50 13.28 0.90
CA VAL A 175 2.17 13.38 -0.40
C VAL A 175 3.57 13.94 -0.18
N GLY A 176 4.58 13.11 -0.40
CA GLY A 176 5.96 13.45 -0.12
C GLY A 176 6.15 13.79 1.36
N LYS A 177 6.59 15.02 1.64
CA LYS A 177 6.78 15.53 3.00
C LYS A 177 5.54 16.24 3.57
N SER A 178 4.49 16.44 2.76
CA SER A 178 3.28 17.14 3.18
C SER A 178 2.22 16.15 3.65
N THR A 179 1.55 16.45 4.76
CA THR A 179 0.35 15.72 5.20
C THR A 179 -0.84 16.66 5.20
N PHE A 180 -1.97 16.16 4.71
CA PHE A 180 -3.22 16.90 4.59
C PHE A 180 -4.33 16.14 5.32
N GLU A 181 -5.08 16.85 6.15
CA GLU A 181 -6.36 16.38 6.68
C GLU A 181 -7.49 16.79 5.73
N VAL A 182 -8.38 15.84 5.44
CA VAL A 182 -9.53 16.05 4.57
C VAL A 182 -10.70 16.55 5.39
N VAL A 183 -11.08 17.82 5.18
CA VAL A 183 -12.20 18.43 5.87
C VAL A 183 -13.49 18.17 5.08
N ARG A 184 -14.50 17.64 5.77
CA ARG A 184 -15.83 17.36 5.22
C ARG A 184 -16.92 18.07 6.01
N GLU A 185 -18.02 18.38 5.33
CA GLU A 185 -19.23 18.88 5.98
C GLU A 185 -19.98 17.76 6.71
N LYS A 186 -20.97 18.11 7.55
CA LYS A 186 -21.78 17.16 8.33
C LYS A 186 -22.49 16.09 7.48
N HIS A 187 -22.66 16.33 6.18
CA HIS A 187 -23.26 15.39 5.22
C HIS A 187 -22.22 14.65 4.35
N GLY A 188 -20.92 14.74 4.68
CA GLY A 188 -19.82 14.03 4.01
C GLY A 188 -19.31 14.70 2.73
N ALA A 189 -19.87 15.84 2.34
CA ALA A 189 -19.40 16.64 1.22
C ALA A 189 -17.97 17.16 1.49
N TYR A 190 -17.13 17.13 0.46
CA TYR A 190 -15.75 17.64 0.56
C TYR A 190 -15.77 19.17 0.71
N LYS A 191 -15.13 19.67 1.77
CA LYS A 191 -15.04 21.12 2.07
C LYS A 191 -13.67 21.68 1.72
N GLY A 192 -12.61 20.91 1.96
CA GLY A 192 -11.24 21.38 1.72
C GLY A 192 -10.17 20.44 2.28
N LEU A 193 -8.94 20.95 2.26
CA LEU A 193 -7.75 20.30 2.81
C LEU A 193 -7.06 21.25 3.78
N GLU A 194 -6.66 20.73 4.93
CA GLU A 194 -5.82 21.44 5.89
C GLU A 194 -4.43 20.80 5.90
N LYS A 195 -3.41 21.57 5.54
CA LYS A 195 -2.03 21.10 5.53
C LYS A 195 -1.50 21.12 6.96
N GLN A 196 -1.02 19.99 7.45
CA GLN A 196 -0.35 19.92 8.74
C GLN A 196 1.11 20.34 8.58
N SER A 197 1.55 21.21 9.50
CA SER A 197 2.91 21.78 9.54
C SER A 197 3.89 20.82 10.20
#